data_AF-A0AAU6UG30-F1
#
_entry.id   AF-A0AAU6UG30-F1
#
_cell.length_a   1.000
_cell.length_b   1.000
_cell.length_c   1.000
_cell.angle_alpha   90.00
_cell.angle_beta   90.00
_cell.angle_gamma   90.00
#
_symmetry.space_group_name_H-M   'P 1'
#
loop_
_entity.id
_entity.type
_entity.pdbx_description
1 polymer ?
#
loop_
_entity_poly.entity_id
_entity_poly.type
_entity_poly.pdbx_seq_one_letter_code
_entity_poly.pdbx_strand_id
1 'polypeptide(L)'
;MNITILCPRLKFTRFLVGLLCLLSLSCLASGTQNDAATAQDLVKVIFHPQGQRLINTMIQKRDWHGRVCLHDLDRQFHPDYQPPIGRIIFSIDNDGVTEYPSPGDYFQNCHLDIKGAITSQSTEPLQPFVDRQGLLGCALTGCTNNDLSGFYVEDHDDEGDWKYRTIALSFHPESQLLIEKVQGLGPNQHISHHNLGQTLAFTYPQQKGDQINLSGIWRQTFYQKNGIEYRCLLISPNAIKLGPQHQPNCPAQINNYREDISAQFPAMWWRNNPEPYAQLAQLNTSVTWYDAEQGRQIVSWEYLPAGERWDQGILYRLQQQKIRAQDGSETLQLLYASEFTKQHHEIKTK
;
A
#
# COMPACT_ATOMS: atom_id res chain seq x y z
N MET A 1 -8.12 26.69 6.29
CA MET A 1 -6.84 25.99 6.51
C MET A 1 -7.28 24.82 7.36
N ASN A 2 -7.62 23.73 6.68
CA ASN A 2 -8.55 22.72 7.18
C ASN A 2 -7.76 21.55 7.70
N ILE A 3 -7.65 21.47 9.02
CA ILE A 3 -7.16 20.29 9.71
C ILE A 3 -8.21 19.92 10.78
N THR A 4 -8.57 18.64 10.70
CA THR A 4 -9.81 17.94 11.06
C THR A 4 -9.94 17.57 12.54
N ILE A 5 -11.09 17.84 13.18
CA ILE A 5 -11.36 17.65 14.63
C ILE A 5 -12.55 16.71 14.90
N LEU A 6 -12.39 15.74 15.83
CA LEU A 6 -13.38 14.70 16.23
C LEU A 6 -13.71 14.76 17.74
N CYS A 7 -14.96 14.46 18.10
CA CYS A 7 -15.38 14.01 19.45
C CYS A 7 -16.72 13.21 19.38
N PRO A 8 -16.96 12.18 20.23
CA PRO A 8 -18.09 11.24 20.11
C PRO A 8 -19.14 11.33 21.22
N ARG A 9 -20.30 10.66 21.03
CA ARG A 9 -21.07 9.95 22.09
C ARG A 9 -22.28 9.21 21.51
N LEU A 10 -22.34 7.88 21.69
CA LEU A 10 -23.59 7.17 21.95
C LEU A 10 -23.33 5.88 22.73
N LYS A 11 -24.10 5.71 23.82
CA LYS A 11 -23.91 4.72 24.88
C LYS A 11 -24.49 3.36 24.49
N PHE A 12 -23.75 2.30 24.81
CA PHE A 12 -24.22 0.93 24.86
C PHE A 12 -25.26 0.73 25.97
N THR A 13 -26.29 -0.09 25.69
CA THR A 13 -27.07 -0.78 26.73
C THR A 13 -27.05 -2.28 26.45
N ARG A 14 -26.70 -3.04 27.49
CA ARG A 14 -26.54 -4.49 27.55
C ARG A 14 -27.82 -5.25 27.19
N PHE A 15 -27.69 -6.42 26.55
CA PHE A 15 -28.47 -7.61 26.92
C PHE A 15 -27.65 -8.88 26.69
N LEU A 16 -27.64 -9.72 27.72
CA LEU A 16 -26.95 -11.00 27.86
C LEU A 16 -28.02 -12.09 27.81
N VAL A 17 -27.86 -13.14 27.00
CA VAL A 17 -28.36 -14.55 27.08
C VAL A 17 -27.86 -15.16 25.75
N GLY A 18 -27.08 -16.23 25.64
CA GLY A 18 -26.98 -17.46 26.41
C GLY A 18 -27.34 -18.60 25.46
N LEU A 19 -26.37 -19.39 24.98
CA LEU A 19 -26.64 -20.73 24.47
C LEU A 19 -25.37 -21.59 24.46
N LEU A 20 -25.42 -22.68 25.22
CA LEU A 20 -24.49 -23.79 25.16
C LEU A 20 -24.57 -24.47 23.78
N CYS A 21 -23.41 -24.90 23.26
CA CYS A 21 -23.38 -26.15 22.51
C CYS A 21 -22.04 -26.86 22.72
N LEU A 22 -22.11 -27.93 23.51
CA LEU A 22 -21.15 -29.02 23.51
C LEU A 22 -21.22 -29.70 22.13
N LEU A 23 -20.07 -29.89 21.47
CA LEU A 23 -19.84 -31.01 20.56
C LEU A 23 -18.33 -31.20 20.42
N SER A 24 -17.85 -32.20 21.15
CA SER A 24 -16.56 -32.84 20.97
C SER A 24 -16.51 -33.52 19.59
N LEU A 25 -15.49 -33.21 18.79
CA LEU A 25 -14.96 -34.16 17.82
C LEU A 25 -13.45 -33.96 17.68
N SER A 26 -12.74 -35.03 17.98
CA SER A 26 -11.31 -35.23 17.89
C SER A 26 -10.82 -35.10 16.45
N CYS A 27 -9.78 -34.27 16.25
CA CYS A 27 -8.87 -34.39 15.12
C CYS A 27 -7.43 -34.33 15.65
N LEU A 28 -6.79 -35.50 15.65
CA LEU A 28 -5.35 -35.65 15.66
C LEU A 28 -4.84 -35.37 14.24
N ALA A 29 -3.95 -34.39 14.07
CA ALA A 29 -2.70 -34.54 13.32
C ALA A 29 -1.99 -33.19 13.06
N SER A 30 -0.66 -33.28 13.12
CA SER A 30 0.35 -32.39 12.52
C SER A 30 0.50 -30.99 13.09
N GLY A 31 1.61 -30.81 13.80
CA GLY A 31 2.09 -29.55 14.34
C GLY A 31 2.22 -28.46 13.28
N THR A 32 1.46 -27.40 13.52
CA THR A 32 1.92 -26.04 13.32
C THR A 32 1.74 -25.38 14.69
N GLN A 33 2.82 -24.87 15.28
CA GLN A 33 2.70 -23.90 16.37
C GLN A 33 2.05 -22.66 15.77
N ASN A 34 0.73 -22.67 15.70
CA ASN A 34 -0.03 -21.43 15.66
C ASN A 34 0.14 -20.84 17.06
N ASP A 35 1.14 -19.97 17.22
CA ASP A 35 1.19 -19.05 18.34
C ASP A 35 -0.03 -18.16 18.22
N ALA A 36 -1.14 -18.60 18.83
CA ALA A 36 -2.28 -17.76 19.04
C ALA A 36 -1.79 -16.58 19.89
N ALA A 37 -1.84 -15.38 19.32
CA ALA A 37 -1.45 -14.15 20.02
C ALA A 37 -2.09 -14.15 21.42
N THR A 38 -1.25 -14.07 22.44
CA THR A 38 -1.74 -14.08 23.82
C THR A 38 -2.41 -12.74 24.11
N ALA A 39 -3.32 -12.69 25.09
CA ALA A 39 -3.93 -11.42 25.51
C ALA A 39 -2.86 -10.37 25.95
N GLN A 40 -1.65 -10.83 26.32
CA GLN A 40 -0.50 -9.97 26.63
C GLN A 40 0.12 -9.34 25.38
N ASP A 41 0.08 -10.01 24.22
CA ASP A 41 0.61 -9.48 22.95
C ASP A 41 -0.24 -8.33 22.39
N LEU A 42 -1.52 -8.26 22.78
CA LEU A 42 -2.44 -7.21 22.35
C LEU A 42 -2.23 -5.87 23.08
N VAL A 43 -1.62 -5.87 24.27
CA VAL A 43 -1.40 -4.67 25.10
C VAL A 43 0.06 -4.24 25.16
N LYS A 44 0.96 -5.00 24.54
CA LYS A 44 2.39 -4.65 24.44
C LYS A 44 2.57 -3.49 23.47
N VAL A 45 3.29 -2.45 23.90
CA VAL A 45 3.74 -1.39 23.01
C VAL A 45 4.73 -1.97 21.99
N ILE A 46 4.38 -1.87 20.71
CA ILE A 46 5.15 -2.37 19.56
C ILE A 46 5.79 -1.24 18.75
N PHE A 47 5.34 0.00 18.93
CA PHE A 47 5.88 1.16 18.23
C PHE A 47 5.66 2.45 19.01
N HIS A 48 6.63 3.37 19.00
CA HIS A 48 6.52 4.67 19.68
C HIS A 48 6.97 5.77 18.70
N PRO A 49 6.03 6.39 17.97
CA PRO A 49 6.36 7.35 16.90
C PRO A 49 6.74 8.76 17.42
N GLN A 50 6.50 9.05 18.69
CA GLN A 50 6.73 10.38 19.26
C GLN A 50 8.15 10.89 19.00
N GLY A 51 8.27 12.15 18.55
CA GLY A 51 9.54 12.80 18.25
C GLY A 51 10.25 12.27 16.99
N GLN A 52 9.68 11.28 16.29
CA GLN A 52 10.22 10.80 15.02
C GLN A 52 9.61 11.60 13.87
N ARG A 53 10.43 11.92 12.86
CA ARG A 53 9.91 12.29 11.55
C ARG A 53 9.42 11.05 10.83
N LEU A 54 8.18 11.11 10.40
CA LEU A 54 7.48 10.10 9.65
C LEU A 54 7.22 10.61 8.23
N ILE A 55 7.19 9.67 7.29
CA ILE A 55 6.70 9.90 5.94
C ILE A 55 5.42 9.10 5.81
N ASN A 56 4.34 9.74 5.33
CA ASN A 56 3.17 9.05 4.83
C ASN A 56 3.11 9.24 3.32
N THR A 57 3.17 8.14 2.58
CA THR A 57 3.06 8.11 1.11
C THR A 57 1.71 7.53 0.72
N MET A 58 0.91 8.29 -0.02
CA MET A 58 -0.46 7.93 -0.39
C MET A 58 -0.56 7.68 -1.89
N ILE A 59 -1.35 6.66 -2.26
CA ILE A 59 -1.66 6.32 -3.64
C ILE A 59 -3.17 6.38 -3.78
N GLN A 60 -3.67 7.36 -4.55
CA GLN A 60 -5.08 7.41 -4.91
C GLN A 60 -5.36 6.24 -5.86
N LYS A 61 -6.21 5.30 -5.42
CA LYS A 61 -6.62 4.12 -6.21
C LYS A 61 -7.90 4.37 -6.99
N ARG A 62 -8.84 5.12 -6.39
CA ARG A 62 -10.06 5.59 -7.04
C ARG A 62 -10.41 6.99 -6.59
N ASP A 63 -10.92 7.82 -7.48
CA ASP A 63 -11.47 9.12 -7.08
C ASP A 63 -12.85 8.98 -6.43
N TRP A 64 -13.40 10.09 -5.93
CA TRP A 64 -14.69 10.12 -5.24
C TRP A 64 -15.89 9.72 -6.12
N HIS A 65 -15.76 9.77 -7.45
CA HIS A 65 -16.76 9.25 -8.40
C HIS A 65 -16.62 7.75 -8.66
N GLY A 66 -15.56 7.11 -8.15
CA GLY A 66 -15.27 5.70 -8.37
C GLY A 66 -14.52 5.41 -9.67
N ARG A 67 -13.90 6.43 -10.30
CA ARG A 67 -13.00 6.21 -11.45
C ARG A 67 -11.67 5.67 -10.95
N VAL A 68 -11.09 4.71 -11.67
CA VAL A 68 -9.81 4.10 -11.29
C VAL A 68 -8.67 5.05 -11.65
N CYS A 69 -7.83 5.32 -10.66
CA CYS A 69 -6.66 6.16 -10.82
C CYS A 69 -5.47 5.32 -11.28
N LEU A 70 -4.89 5.70 -12.41
CA LEU A 70 -3.79 5.00 -13.06
C LEU A 70 -2.65 5.98 -13.32
N HIS A 71 -1.43 5.55 -13.06
CA HIS A 71 -0.23 6.25 -13.52
C HIS A 71 -0.01 5.96 -15.01
N ASP A 72 -0.06 7.00 -15.84
CA ASP A 72 0.05 6.94 -17.28
C ASP A 72 1.51 7.06 -17.71
N LEU A 73 2.09 5.94 -18.13
CA LEU A 73 3.51 5.85 -18.48
C LEU A 73 3.84 6.61 -19.76
N ASP A 74 2.87 6.80 -20.65
CA ASP A 74 3.04 7.56 -21.89
C ASP A 74 3.14 9.07 -21.61
N ARG A 75 2.64 9.50 -20.44
CA ARG A 75 2.65 10.90 -19.99
C ARG A 75 3.62 11.17 -18.84
N GLN A 76 4.34 10.17 -18.35
CA GLN A 76 5.14 10.28 -17.12
C GLN A 76 6.18 11.42 -17.12
N PHE A 77 6.67 11.82 -18.31
CA PHE A 77 7.64 12.91 -18.47
C PHE A 77 7.02 14.23 -18.92
N HIS A 78 5.69 14.31 -19.05
CA HIS A 78 5.01 15.54 -19.42
C HIS A 78 5.02 16.51 -18.23
N PRO A 79 5.38 17.80 -18.41
CA PRO A 79 5.58 18.74 -17.29
C PRO A 79 4.32 18.95 -16.43
N ASP A 80 3.14 18.95 -17.05
CA ASP A 80 1.87 19.15 -16.34
C ASP A 80 1.24 17.84 -15.83
N TYR A 81 1.91 16.70 -15.99
CA TYR A 81 1.36 15.41 -15.56
C TYR A 81 1.76 15.11 -14.12
N GLN A 82 0.76 14.96 -13.27
CA GLN A 82 0.94 14.56 -11.87
C GLN A 82 0.37 13.16 -11.65
N PRO A 83 1.17 12.22 -11.10
CA PRO A 83 0.69 10.87 -10.80
C PRO A 83 -0.30 10.90 -9.62
N PRO A 84 -1.08 9.81 -9.42
CA PRO A 84 -1.95 9.64 -8.26
C PRO A 84 -1.15 9.27 -6.99
N ILE A 85 0.02 9.88 -6.78
CA ILE A 85 0.91 9.61 -5.65
C ILE A 85 1.17 10.92 -4.90
N GLY A 86 0.84 10.93 -3.61
CA GLY A 86 1.07 12.05 -2.69
C GLY A 86 2.04 11.66 -1.59
N ARG A 87 2.59 12.66 -0.92
CA ARG A 87 3.53 12.47 0.19
C ARG A 87 3.42 13.62 1.18
N ILE A 88 3.24 13.26 2.44
CA ILE A 88 3.37 14.19 3.57
C ILE A 88 4.53 13.74 4.46
N ILE A 89 5.16 14.71 5.11
CA ILE A 89 6.21 14.49 6.10
C ILE A 89 5.74 15.16 7.38
N PHE A 90 5.72 14.44 8.49
CA PHE A 90 5.22 14.97 9.76
C PHE A 90 5.95 14.38 10.96
N SER A 91 5.84 15.02 12.12
CA SER A 91 6.20 14.46 13.43
C SER A 91 5.04 14.62 14.39
N ILE A 92 5.03 13.79 15.43
CA ILE A 92 4.03 13.86 16.49
C ILE A 92 4.78 14.10 17.79
N ASP A 93 4.46 15.20 18.44
CA ASP A 93 5.13 15.69 19.64
C ASP A 93 4.09 16.13 20.67
N ASN A 94 4.50 16.47 21.89
CA ASN A 94 3.55 16.80 22.97
C ASN A 94 2.67 18.03 22.65
N ASP A 95 3.17 18.93 21.82
CA ASP A 95 2.53 20.17 21.39
C ASP A 95 1.58 19.98 20.20
N GLY A 96 1.77 18.94 19.40
CA GLY A 96 0.97 18.76 18.19
C GLY A 96 1.50 17.76 17.17
N VAL A 97 0.80 17.72 16.04
CA VAL A 97 1.30 17.17 14.79
C VAL A 97 1.98 18.31 14.04
N THR A 98 3.27 18.16 13.77
CA THR A 98 4.02 19.13 12.97
C THR A 98 4.18 18.59 11.55
N GLU A 99 3.59 19.25 10.58
CA GLU A 99 3.76 18.95 9.17
C GLU A 99 4.95 19.74 8.60
N TYR A 100 5.71 19.11 7.72
CA TYR A 100 6.89 19.69 7.07
C TYR A 100 6.67 19.88 5.58
N PRO A 101 7.45 20.77 4.93
CA PRO A 101 7.34 20.98 3.50
C PRO A 101 7.41 19.68 2.70
N SER A 102 6.39 19.43 1.89
CA SER A 102 6.20 18.19 1.14
C SER A 102 5.17 18.39 0.01
N PRO A 103 5.11 17.48 -0.98
CA PRO A 103 4.16 17.59 -2.09
C PRO A 103 2.68 17.63 -1.68
N GLY A 104 2.37 17.12 -0.49
CA GLY A 104 1.01 17.04 0.04
C GLY A 104 0.27 15.78 -0.41
N ASP A 105 -1.00 15.72 -0.04
CA ASP A 105 -1.91 14.60 -0.26
C ASP A 105 -3.25 15.04 -0.89
N TYR A 106 -3.31 16.29 -1.37
CA TYR A 106 -4.52 16.80 -2.01
C TYR A 106 -4.62 16.32 -3.46
N PHE A 107 -5.64 15.51 -3.76
CA PHE A 107 -5.88 14.98 -5.10
C PHE A 107 -7.07 15.68 -5.76
N GLN A 108 -6.85 16.23 -6.95
CA GLN A 108 -7.94 16.62 -7.84
C GLN A 108 -8.28 15.44 -8.75
N ASN A 109 -9.28 14.66 -8.34
CA ASN A 109 -9.62 13.36 -8.93
C ASN A 109 -8.47 12.34 -8.78
N CYS A 110 -7.78 12.01 -9.87
CA CYS A 110 -6.68 11.04 -9.92
C CYS A 110 -5.31 11.69 -10.10
N HIS A 111 -5.22 13.01 -9.92
CA HIS A 111 -3.97 13.75 -10.07
C HIS A 111 -3.67 14.46 -8.75
N LEU A 112 -2.43 14.35 -8.28
CA LEU A 112 -1.96 15.17 -7.18
C LEU A 112 -2.04 16.65 -7.61
N ASP A 113 -2.67 17.47 -6.78
CA ASP A 113 -2.70 18.91 -6.99
C ASP A 113 -1.54 19.56 -6.22
N ILE A 114 -0.49 19.88 -6.96
CA ILE A 114 0.72 20.52 -6.45
C ILE A 114 0.48 21.92 -5.87
N LYS A 115 -0.67 22.55 -6.14
CA LYS A 115 -1.03 23.83 -5.48
C LYS A 115 -1.40 23.63 -4.01
N GLY A 116 -1.81 22.41 -3.64
CA GLY A 116 -2.05 21.98 -2.27
C GLY A 116 -0.77 21.52 -1.54
N ALA A 117 0.42 21.73 -2.13
CA ALA A 117 1.67 21.36 -1.49
C ALA A 117 1.88 22.13 -0.18
N ILE A 118 2.43 21.44 0.82
CA ILE A 118 2.81 22.04 2.09
C ILE A 118 4.13 22.77 1.85
N THR A 119 4.09 24.11 1.93
CA THR A 119 5.25 24.97 1.60
C THR A 119 6.02 25.46 2.82
N SER A 120 5.39 25.42 4.00
CA SER A 120 5.98 25.83 5.27
C SER A 120 5.61 24.85 6.37
N GLN A 121 6.45 24.76 7.38
CA GLN A 121 6.14 23.98 8.58
C GLN A 121 4.94 24.59 9.32
N SER A 122 4.02 23.75 9.76
CA SER A 122 2.88 24.12 10.61
C SER A 122 2.65 23.07 11.68
N THR A 123 2.21 23.52 12.86
CA THR A 123 1.93 22.64 13.99
C THR A 123 0.47 22.79 14.41
N GLU A 124 -0.17 21.64 14.51
CA GLU A 124 -1.58 21.43 14.79
C GLU A 124 -1.73 20.78 16.16
N PRO A 125 -2.50 21.33 17.11
CA PRO A 125 -2.63 20.74 18.45
C PRO A 125 -3.10 19.28 18.40
N LEU A 126 -2.67 18.46 19.37
CA LEU A 126 -3.04 17.04 19.42
C LEU A 126 -4.44 16.75 19.97
N GLN A 127 -5.07 17.68 20.70
CA GLN A 127 -6.40 17.49 21.29
C GLN A 127 -7.45 16.86 20.34
N PRO A 128 -7.50 17.21 19.04
CA PRO A 128 -8.40 16.60 18.07
C PRO A 128 -8.24 15.08 17.87
N PHE A 129 -7.13 14.48 18.29
CA PHE A 129 -6.71 13.13 17.93
C PHE A 129 -6.62 12.15 19.13
N VAL A 130 -6.69 12.64 20.38
CA VAL A 130 -6.41 11.86 21.60
C VAL A 130 -7.33 10.65 21.79
N ASP A 131 -8.57 10.69 21.28
CA ASP A 131 -9.54 9.59 21.40
C ASP A 131 -9.67 8.73 20.12
N ARG A 132 -8.75 8.87 19.15
CA ARG A 132 -8.83 8.16 17.86
C ARG A 132 -8.03 6.86 17.84
N GLN A 133 -8.46 5.90 17.02
CA GLN A 133 -7.62 4.75 16.66
C GLN A 133 -6.56 5.16 15.63
N GLY A 134 -5.55 4.31 15.45
CA GLY A 134 -4.45 4.56 14.52
C GLY A 134 -3.30 5.36 15.14
N LEU A 135 -2.35 5.72 14.29
CA LEU A 135 -1.04 6.19 14.71
C LEU A 135 -1.07 7.44 15.59
N LEU A 136 -1.96 8.40 15.29
CA LEU A 136 -2.04 9.67 16.03
C LEU A 136 -2.53 9.46 17.46
N GLY A 137 -3.52 8.60 17.67
CA GLY A 137 -4.15 8.42 18.99
C GLY A 137 -3.26 7.68 19.99
N CYS A 138 -2.39 6.79 19.51
CA CYS A 138 -1.45 6.05 20.36
C CYS A 138 -0.03 6.66 20.40
N ALA A 139 0.22 7.74 19.65
CA ALA A 139 1.57 8.24 19.42
C ALA A 139 2.31 8.63 20.71
N LEU A 140 1.63 9.32 21.63
CA LEU A 140 2.22 9.83 22.87
C LEU A 140 2.40 8.75 23.94
N THR A 141 1.51 7.75 23.97
CA THR A 141 1.52 6.68 24.98
C THR A 141 2.30 5.44 24.53
N GLY A 142 2.65 5.37 23.26
CA GLY A 142 3.11 4.15 22.62
C GLY A 142 1.93 3.34 22.06
N CYS A 143 2.15 2.77 20.88
CA CYS A 143 1.17 2.06 20.09
C CYS A 143 1.29 0.56 20.27
N THR A 144 0.16 -0.09 20.52
CA THR A 144 0.00 -1.55 20.58
C THR A 144 -0.44 -2.11 19.23
N ASN A 145 -0.50 -3.44 19.13
CA ASN A 145 -1.02 -4.07 17.91
C ASN A 145 -2.50 -3.71 17.66
N ASN A 146 -3.30 -3.57 18.72
CA ASN A 146 -4.71 -3.18 18.58
C ASN A 146 -4.89 -1.75 18.06
N ASP A 147 -3.93 -0.86 18.33
CA ASP A 147 -4.01 0.53 17.88
C ASP A 147 -3.68 0.67 16.39
N LEU A 148 -2.81 -0.20 15.86
CA LEU A 148 -2.24 -0.10 14.51
C LEU A 148 -2.64 -1.22 13.55
N SER A 149 -3.47 -2.16 14.00
CA SER A 149 -3.98 -3.26 13.18
C SER A 149 -5.46 -3.47 13.43
N GLY A 150 -6.27 -3.44 12.38
CA GLY A 150 -7.71 -3.63 12.51
C GLY A 150 -8.50 -3.13 11.31
N PHE A 151 -9.82 -3.22 11.45
CA PHE A 151 -10.78 -2.72 10.47
C PHE A 151 -11.88 -1.97 11.22
N TYR A 152 -12.20 -0.76 10.77
CA TYR A 152 -13.26 0.05 11.35
C TYR A 152 -13.97 0.89 10.30
N VAL A 153 -15.14 1.40 10.68
CA VAL A 153 -15.96 2.31 9.87
C VAL A 153 -15.95 3.67 10.54
N GLU A 154 -15.60 4.70 9.79
CA GLU A 154 -15.79 6.09 10.18
C GLU A 154 -17.09 6.61 9.57
N ASP A 155 -18.01 7.07 10.42
CA ASP A 155 -19.28 7.70 10.06
C ASP A 155 -19.53 8.89 11.00
N HIS A 156 -19.06 10.07 10.61
CA HIS A 156 -19.16 11.28 11.43
C HIS A 156 -19.01 12.57 10.62
N ASP A 157 -19.48 13.68 11.20
CA ASP A 157 -19.23 15.03 10.71
C ASP A 157 -17.87 15.53 11.20
N ASP A 158 -17.05 16.00 10.27
CA ASP A 158 -15.75 16.61 10.52
C ASP A 158 -15.79 18.05 10.01
N GLU A 159 -16.22 18.96 10.89
CA GLU A 159 -16.33 20.40 10.62
C GLU A 159 -17.14 20.75 9.36
N GLY A 160 -18.19 19.97 9.07
CA GLY A 160 -19.06 20.12 7.90
C GLY A 160 -18.67 19.23 6.71
N ASP A 161 -17.56 18.50 6.80
CA ASP A 161 -17.16 17.49 5.83
C ASP A 161 -17.42 16.06 6.36
N TRP A 162 -18.57 15.52 6.00
CA TRP A 162 -18.98 14.20 6.46
C TRP A 162 -18.08 13.08 5.94
N LYS A 163 -17.52 12.30 6.85
CA LYS A 163 -16.75 11.09 6.54
C LYS A 163 -17.68 9.88 6.63
N TYR A 164 -17.71 9.07 5.57
CA TYR A 164 -18.37 7.76 5.57
C TYR A 164 -17.52 6.76 4.79
N ARG A 165 -16.67 6.01 5.52
CA ARG A 165 -15.61 5.21 4.92
C ARG A 165 -15.18 4.06 5.81
N THR A 166 -14.67 3.00 5.20
CA THR A 166 -13.95 1.93 5.91
C THR A 166 -12.46 2.25 5.93
N ILE A 167 -11.81 1.94 7.04
CA ILE A 167 -10.36 1.99 7.19
C ILE A 167 -9.87 0.62 7.63
N ALA A 168 -8.86 0.10 6.93
CA ALA A 168 -8.13 -1.09 7.31
C ALA A 168 -6.67 -0.72 7.59
N LEU A 169 -6.21 -1.02 8.79
CA LEU A 169 -4.84 -0.78 9.24
C LEU A 169 -4.11 -2.11 9.40
N SER A 170 -2.83 -2.12 9.05
CA SER A 170 -1.92 -3.22 9.33
C SER A 170 -0.54 -2.66 9.60
N PHE A 171 0.05 -3.02 10.74
CA PHE A 171 1.40 -2.62 11.11
C PHE A 171 2.29 -3.81 11.35
N HIS A 172 3.53 -3.72 10.89
CA HIS A 172 4.53 -4.75 11.10
C HIS A 172 5.74 -4.18 11.87
N PRO A 173 6.02 -4.65 13.12
CA PRO A 173 7.03 -4.04 13.99
C PRO A 173 8.46 -4.05 13.44
N GLU A 174 8.88 -5.12 12.77
CA GLU A 174 10.26 -5.25 12.27
C GLU A 174 10.53 -4.29 11.09
N SER A 175 9.54 -4.12 10.21
CA SER A 175 9.63 -3.23 9.06
C SER A 175 9.26 -1.79 9.42
N GLN A 176 8.65 -1.56 10.59
CA GLN A 176 8.12 -0.28 11.06
C GLN A 176 7.23 0.40 10.01
N LEU A 177 6.43 -0.41 9.32
CA LEU A 177 5.57 0.04 8.23
C LEU A 177 4.11 -0.11 8.65
N LEU A 178 3.40 1.02 8.70
CA LEU A 178 1.95 1.06 8.78
C LEU A 178 1.39 1.14 7.37
N ILE A 179 0.51 0.20 7.03
CA ILE A 179 -0.27 0.19 5.80
C ILE A 179 -1.71 0.56 6.16
N GLU A 180 -2.24 1.57 5.48
CA GLU A 180 -3.63 1.99 5.63
C GLU A 180 -4.35 1.88 4.28
N LYS A 181 -5.54 1.27 4.29
CA LYS A 181 -6.44 1.25 3.15
C LYS A 181 -7.73 1.95 3.54
N VAL A 182 -8.04 3.04 2.85
CA VAL A 182 -9.26 3.81 3.04
C VAL A 182 -10.18 3.60 1.84
N GLN A 183 -11.46 3.38 2.09
CA GLN A 183 -12.47 3.27 1.04
C GLN A 183 -13.78 3.95 1.48
N GLY A 184 -14.26 4.89 0.66
CA GLY A 184 -15.58 5.49 0.82
C GLY A 184 -16.69 4.45 0.63
N LEU A 185 -17.78 4.61 1.39
CA LEU A 185 -18.87 3.65 1.49
C LEU A 185 -20.09 3.97 0.64
N GLY A 186 -20.05 5.04 -0.16
CA GLY A 186 -21.21 5.49 -0.92
C GLY A 186 -21.88 6.75 -0.37
N PRO A 187 -22.97 7.20 -1.01
CA PRO A 187 -23.84 8.23 -0.46
C PRO A 187 -24.59 7.72 0.78
N ASN A 188 -24.93 8.63 1.68
CA ASN A 188 -25.82 8.40 2.82
C ASN A 188 -26.69 9.64 3.08
N GLN A 189 -27.38 9.72 4.22
CA GLN A 189 -28.24 10.85 4.56
C GLN A 189 -27.50 12.19 4.69
N HIS A 190 -26.19 12.17 4.93
CA HIS A 190 -25.33 13.35 5.10
C HIS A 190 -24.41 13.60 3.90
N ILE A 191 -24.19 12.59 3.06
CA ILE A 191 -23.30 12.63 1.90
C ILE A 191 -24.10 12.35 0.64
N SER A 192 -24.35 13.38 -0.16
CA SER A 192 -25.20 13.27 -1.36
C SER A 192 -24.45 12.80 -2.62
N HIS A 193 -23.11 12.76 -2.60
CA HIS A 193 -22.27 12.36 -3.73
C HIS A 193 -21.84 10.89 -3.64
N HIS A 194 -21.28 10.35 -4.73
CA HIS A 194 -20.90 8.94 -4.83
C HIS A 194 -20.00 8.43 -3.69
N ASN A 195 -19.00 9.21 -3.23
CA ASN A 195 -18.14 8.83 -2.10
C ASN A 195 -17.52 7.42 -2.27
N LEU A 196 -16.92 7.18 -3.44
CA LEU A 196 -16.32 5.89 -3.81
C LEU A 196 -14.78 5.94 -3.83
N GLY A 197 -14.22 6.97 -3.21
CA GLY A 197 -12.78 7.20 -3.16
C GLY A 197 -12.06 6.02 -2.49
N GLN A 198 -10.89 5.66 -3.02
CA GLN A 198 -10.03 4.65 -2.43
C GLN A 198 -8.59 5.14 -2.38
N THR A 199 -7.94 4.95 -1.24
CA THR A 199 -6.55 5.33 -1.02
C THR A 199 -5.80 4.19 -0.34
N LEU A 200 -4.56 3.96 -0.78
CA LEU A 200 -3.59 3.10 -0.10
C LEU A 200 -2.46 4.00 0.42
N ALA A 201 -2.17 3.94 1.71
CA ALA A 201 -1.18 4.77 2.36
C ALA A 201 -0.14 3.92 3.10
N PHE A 202 1.08 4.42 3.14
CA PHE A 202 2.25 3.80 3.78
C PHE A 202 2.89 4.82 4.70
N THR A 203 2.85 4.58 6.01
CA THR A 203 3.50 5.42 7.01
C THR A 203 4.69 4.72 7.65
N TYR A 204 5.84 5.39 7.67
CA TYR A 204 7.11 4.83 8.16
C TYR A 204 8.07 5.93 8.64
N PRO A 205 9.03 5.61 9.53
CA PRO A 205 10.07 6.57 9.92
C PRO A 205 10.91 7.05 8.73
N GLN A 206 11.12 8.36 8.62
CA GLN A 206 11.90 8.96 7.54
C GLN A 206 13.31 8.35 7.41
N GLN A 207 13.92 7.97 8.53
CA GLN A 207 15.24 7.35 8.57
C GLN A 207 15.30 5.93 7.98
N LYS A 208 14.17 5.21 7.92
CA LYS A 208 14.10 3.90 7.23
C LYS A 208 14.18 4.07 5.72
N GLY A 209 13.64 5.18 5.21
CA GLY A 209 13.51 5.45 3.78
C GLY A 209 12.55 4.49 3.09
N ASP A 210 12.34 4.69 1.79
CA ASP A 210 11.50 3.84 0.94
C ASP A 210 12.22 3.30 -0.30
N GLN A 211 13.55 3.31 -0.25
CA GLN A 211 14.41 2.88 -1.36
C GLN A 211 14.58 1.36 -1.35
N ILE A 212 13.88 0.69 -2.26
CA ILE A 212 13.89 -0.78 -2.35
C ILE A 212 14.77 -1.19 -3.52
N ASN A 213 15.86 -1.91 -3.22
CA ASN A 213 16.75 -2.44 -4.25
C ASN A 213 16.12 -3.68 -4.92
N LEU A 214 15.65 -3.51 -6.16
CA LEU A 214 15.08 -4.59 -6.96
C LEU A 214 16.06 -5.29 -7.89
N SER A 215 17.32 -4.86 -7.91
CA SER A 215 18.35 -5.56 -8.69
C SER A 215 18.63 -6.93 -8.09
N GLY A 216 18.79 -7.93 -8.94
CA GLY A 216 19.09 -9.30 -8.52
C GLY A 216 18.37 -10.35 -9.36
N ILE A 217 18.43 -11.59 -8.88
CA ILE A 217 17.79 -12.72 -9.54
C ILE A 217 16.44 -12.98 -8.88
N TRP A 218 15.40 -12.94 -9.68
CA TRP A 218 14.01 -13.13 -9.28
C TRP A 218 13.44 -14.38 -9.94
N ARG A 219 12.62 -15.10 -9.19
CA ARG A 219 11.74 -16.11 -9.73
C ARG A 219 10.39 -15.47 -10.00
N GLN A 220 9.89 -15.58 -11.22
CA GLN A 220 8.51 -15.26 -11.55
C GLN A 220 7.69 -16.55 -11.59
N THR A 221 6.60 -16.57 -10.83
CA THR A 221 5.61 -17.64 -10.76
C THR A 221 4.34 -17.18 -11.49
N PHE A 222 3.86 -17.97 -12.46
CA PHE A 222 2.60 -17.73 -13.15
C PHE A 222 1.54 -18.68 -12.65
N TYR A 223 0.37 -18.13 -12.32
CA TYR A 223 -0.80 -18.92 -11.94
C TYR A 223 -1.70 -19.08 -13.16
N GLN A 224 -1.74 -20.28 -13.74
CA GLN A 224 -2.61 -20.62 -14.86
C GLN A 224 -3.70 -21.60 -14.41
N LYS A 225 -4.77 -21.72 -15.21
CA LYS A 225 -5.87 -22.66 -14.91
C LYS A 225 -5.40 -24.11 -14.77
N ASN A 226 -4.36 -24.51 -15.51
CA ASN A 226 -3.91 -25.90 -15.62
C ASN A 226 -2.59 -26.18 -14.86
N GLY A 227 -2.07 -25.21 -14.10
CA GLY A 227 -0.82 -25.41 -13.37
C GLY A 227 -0.09 -24.11 -13.02
N ILE A 228 1.11 -24.30 -12.47
CA ILE A 228 2.03 -23.23 -12.10
C ILE A 228 3.26 -23.33 -12.99
N GLU A 229 3.61 -22.23 -13.65
CA GLU A 229 4.84 -22.12 -14.43
C GLU A 229 5.84 -21.18 -13.77
N TYR A 230 7.13 -21.47 -13.97
CA TYR A 230 8.22 -20.69 -13.39
C TYR A 230 9.16 -20.20 -14.48
N ARG A 231 9.60 -18.95 -14.36
CA ARG A 231 10.77 -18.46 -15.10
C ARG A 231 11.68 -17.65 -14.21
N CYS A 232 12.98 -17.71 -14.51
CA CYS A 232 13.99 -16.96 -13.80
C CYS A 232 14.34 -15.68 -14.56
N LEU A 233 14.43 -14.58 -13.82
CA LEU A 233 14.69 -13.25 -14.34
C LEU A 233 15.89 -12.66 -13.63
N LEU A 234 16.81 -12.08 -14.39
CA LEU A 234 17.82 -11.17 -13.85
C LEU A 234 17.31 -9.75 -14.08
N ILE A 235 16.93 -9.10 -13.00
CA ILE A 235 16.46 -7.71 -13.02
C ILE A 235 17.63 -6.81 -12.65
N SER A 236 17.87 -5.80 -13.47
CA SER A 236 18.93 -4.81 -13.31
C SER A 236 18.43 -3.43 -13.77
N PRO A 237 19.13 -2.33 -13.48
CA PRO A 237 18.78 -1.03 -14.05
C PRO A 237 18.67 -1.13 -15.57
N ASN A 238 17.58 -0.62 -16.13
CA ASN A 238 17.25 -0.62 -17.56
C ASN A 238 17.06 -1.99 -18.25
N ALA A 239 17.50 -3.12 -17.68
CA ALA A 239 17.43 -4.44 -18.33
C ALA A 239 16.79 -5.55 -17.49
N ILE A 240 15.98 -6.39 -18.13
CA ILE A 240 15.49 -7.66 -17.59
C ILE A 240 15.92 -8.76 -18.54
N LYS A 241 16.73 -9.70 -18.02
CA LYS A 241 17.20 -10.84 -18.80
C LYS A 241 16.52 -12.13 -18.37
N LEU A 242 16.12 -12.94 -19.34
CA LEU A 242 15.51 -14.24 -19.14
C LEU A 242 16.59 -15.30 -18.89
N GLY A 243 16.42 -16.05 -17.82
CA GLY A 243 17.19 -17.23 -17.48
C GLY A 243 16.47 -18.53 -17.88
N PRO A 244 16.89 -19.68 -17.34
CA PRO A 244 16.23 -20.96 -17.58
C PRO A 244 14.74 -20.93 -17.20
N GLN A 245 13.93 -21.59 -18.01
CA GLN A 245 12.48 -21.75 -17.79
C GLN A 245 12.19 -23.10 -17.15
N HIS A 246 11.02 -23.21 -16.51
CA HIS A 246 10.52 -24.44 -15.87
C HIS A 246 11.42 -25.00 -14.77
N GLN A 247 12.26 -24.15 -14.16
CA GLN A 247 13.08 -24.50 -13.00
C GLN A 247 12.50 -23.83 -11.75
N PRO A 248 12.24 -24.57 -10.65
CA PRO A 248 11.70 -24.00 -9.42
C PRO A 248 12.70 -23.10 -8.69
N ASN A 249 14.00 -23.32 -8.93
CA ASN A 249 15.11 -22.59 -8.33
C ASN A 249 15.89 -21.86 -9.42
N CYS A 250 16.18 -20.58 -9.19
CA CYS A 250 16.92 -19.78 -10.16
C CYS A 250 18.42 -19.91 -9.97
N PRO A 251 19.20 -20.21 -11.03
CA PRO A 251 20.64 -20.34 -10.90
C PRO A 251 21.26 -18.99 -10.56
N ALA A 252 22.24 -18.99 -9.65
CA ALA A 252 22.93 -17.77 -9.23
C ALA A 252 23.87 -17.18 -10.30
N GLN A 253 24.23 -17.96 -11.32
CA GLN A 253 25.18 -17.54 -12.37
C GLN A 253 24.50 -16.66 -13.43
N ILE A 254 24.96 -15.41 -13.55
CA ILE A 254 24.47 -14.41 -14.52
C ILE A 254 24.54 -14.89 -15.97
N ASN A 255 25.55 -15.68 -16.32
CA ASN A 255 25.76 -16.15 -17.69
C ASN A 255 24.62 -17.06 -18.20
N ASN A 256 23.74 -17.50 -17.31
CA ASN A 256 22.52 -18.24 -17.66
C ASN A 256 21.37 -17.32 -18.08
N TYR A 257 21.50 -16.00 -17.94
CA TYR A 257 20.49 -14.98 -18.25
C TYR A 257 20.95 -14.18 -19.47
N ARG A 258 20.57 -14.64 -20.67
CA ARG A 258 21.17 -14.16 -21.94
C ARG A 258 20.23 -13.33 -22.78
N GLU A 259 18.95 -13.65 -22.77
CA GLU A 259 17.96 -13.00 -23.62
C GLU A 259 17.38 -11.78 -22.92
N ASP A 260 17.47 -10.60 -23.53
CA ASP A 260 16.85 -9.39 -23.00
C ASP A 260 15.35 -9.39 -23.34
N ILE A 261 14.51 -9.41 -22.30
CA ILE A 261 13.06 -9.41 -22.41
C ILE A 261 12.44 -8.15 -21.79
N SER A 262 13.20 -7.07 -21.66
CA SER A 262 12.77 -5.82 -21.04
C SER A 262 11.47 -5.27 -21.64
N ALA A 263 11.28 -5.43 -22.96
CA ALA A 263 10.08 -5.01 -23.67
C ALA A 263 8.79 -5.71 -23.18
N GLN A 264 8.87 -6.85 -22.50
CA GLN A 264 7.71 -7.55 -21.92
C GLN A 264 7.26 -6.97 -20.56
N PHE A 265 8.02 -6.02 -20.02
CA PHE A 265 7.76 -5.39 -18.71
C PHE A 265 7.83 -3.85 -18.76
N PRO A 266 7.10 -3.19 -19.67
CA PRO A 266 7.00 -1.73 -19.68
C PRO A 266 6.42 -1.20 -18.36
N ALA A 267 5.52 -1.99 -17.74
CA ALA A 267 4.94 -1.70 -16.43
C ALA A 267 5.96 -1.64 -15.28
N MET A 268 7.17 -2.22 -15.41
CA MET A 268 8.25 -2.03 -14.45
C MET A 268 8.98 -0.71 -14.78
N TRP A 269 8.26 0.40 -14.66
CA TRP A 269 8.71 1.72 -15.11
C TRP A 269 9.83 2.29 -14.23
N TRP A 270 9.86 1.93 -12.95
CA TRP A 270 10.91 2.30 -12.00
C TRP A 270 12.30 1.75 -12.37
N ARG A 271 12.41 0.81 -13.33
CA ARG A 271 13.71 0.32 -13.84
C ARG A 271 14.54 1.41 -14.52
N ASN A 272 13.84 2.45 -14.97
CA ASN A 272 14.42 3.61 -15.62
C ASN A 272 14.66 4.76 -14.62
N ASN A 273 14.46 4.53 -13.32
CA ASN A 273 14.86 5.51 -12.31
C ASN A 273 16.36 5.81 -12.46
N PRO A 274 16.78 7.07 -12.27
CA PRO A 274 18.21 7.43 -12.29
C PRO A 274 19.03 6.63 -11.27
N GLU A 275 18.41 6.36 -10.12
CA GLU A 275 18.98 5.57 -9.05
C GLU A 275 18.51 4.11 -9.10
N PRO A 276 19.33 3.14 -8.66
CA PRO A 276 19.06 1.70 -8.80
C PRO A 276 18.06 1.16 -7.74
N TYR A 277 17.12 1.98 -7.30
CA TYR A 277 16.08 1.62 -6.35
C TYR A 277 14.70 2.05 -6.86
N ALA A 278 13.67 1.34 -6.41
CA ALA A 278 12.28 1.75 -6.57
C ALA A 278 11.73 2.26 -5.24
N GLN A 279 10.83 3.23 -5.31
CA GLN A 279 10.09 3.69 -4.14
C GLN A 279 8.89 2.79 -3.88
N LEU A 280 8.49 2.65 -2.60
CA LEU A 280 7.37 1.81 -2.19
C LEU A 280 6.07 2.13 -2.96
N ALA A 281 5.83 3.40 -3.25
CA ALA A 281 4.67 3.81 -4.04
C ALA A 281 4.73 3.33 -5.50
N GLN A 282 5.91 3.36 -6.13
CA GLN A 282 6.08 2.87 -7.50
C GLN A 282 5.72 1.39 -7.61
N LEU A 283 6.04 0.61 -6.57
CA LEU A 283 5.78 -0.82 -6.48
C LEU A 283 4.36 -1.19 -6.01
N ASN A 284 3.56 -0.19 -5.67
CA ASN A 284 2.18 -0.36 -5.23
C ASN A 284 1.20 0.48 -6.06
N THR A 285 1.62 0.98 -7.22
CA THR A 285 0.79 1.82 -8.09
C THR A 285 0.28 1.03 -9.29
N SER A 286 -0.97 1.32 -9.68
CA SER A 286 -1.56 0.83 -10.92
C SER A 286 -1.14 1.73 -12.07
N VAL A 287 -0.62 1.15 -13.14
CA VAL A 287 -0.05 1.85 -14.30
C VAL A 287 -0.81 1.51 -15.59
N THR A 288 -0.73 2.39 -16.56
CA THR A 288 -1.30 2.21 -17.90
C THR A 288 -0.36 2.76 -18.96
N TRP A 289 -0.37 2.15 -20.14
CA TRP A 289 0.37 2.60 -21.33
C TRP A 289 -0.34 2.08 -22.58
N TYR A 290 -0.01 2.62 -23.74
CA TYR A 290 -0.48 2.14 -25.02
C TYR A 290 0.54 1.18 -25.65
N ASP A 291 0.10 -0.06 -25.89
CA ASP A 291 0.82 -1.03 -26.71
C ASP A 291 0.27 -0.98 -28.13
N ALA A 292 1.14 -0.94 -29.14
CA ALA A 292 0.71 -0.79 -30.54
C ALA A 292 -0.07 -2.00 -31.07
N GLU A 293 0.21 -3.20 -30.55
CA GLU A 293 -0.41 -4.45 -30.98
C GLU A 293 -1.63 -4.80 -30.12
N GLN A 294 -1.53 -4.56 -28.81
CA GLN A 294 -2.52 -4.98 -27.81
C GLN A 294 -3.43 -3.83 -27.35
N GLY A 295 -3.17 -2.60 -27.80
CA GLY A 295 -3.86 -1.40 -27.35
C GLY A 295 -3.53 -1.03 -25.91
N ARG A 296 -4.47 -0.37 -25.23
CA ARG A 296 -4.27 0.10 -23.86
C ARG A 296 -4.05 -1.07 -22.89
N GLN A 297 -2.92 -1.03 -22.19
CA GLN A 297 -2.56 -1.98 -21.14
C GLN A 297 -2.76 -1.39 -19.76
N ILE A 298 -3.08 -2.23 -18.78
CA ILE A 298 -3.21 -1.86 -17.37
C ILE A 298 -2.58 -2.95 -16.50
N VAL A 299 -1.67 -2.54 -15.62
CA VAL A 299 -1.03 -3.42 -14.64
C VAL A 299 -1.14 -2.78 -13.27
N SER A 300 -1.55 -3.54 -12.27
CA SER A 300 -1.34 -3.18 -10.86
C SER A 300 -0.14 -3.91 -10.30
N TRP A 301 0.74 -3.16 -9.64
CA TRP A 301 1.78 -3.72 -8.80
C TRP A 301 1.36 -3.70 -7.35
N GLU A 302 1.68 -4.77 -6.63
CA GLU A 302 1.49 -4.87 -5.19
C GLU A 302 2.76 -5.48 -4.58
N TYR A 303 3.52 -4.66 -3.87
CA TYR A 303 4.70 -5.11 -3.14
C TYR A 303 4.37 -5.18 -1.66
N LEU A 304 4.65 -6.34 -1.06
CA LEU A 304 4.50 -6.58 0.37
C LEU A 304 5.88 -6.52 1.02
N PRO A 305 6.28 -5.38 1.63
CA PRO A 305 7.61 -5.23 2.20
C PRO A 305 7.83 -6.20 3.35
N ALA A 306 9.00 -6.83 3.37
CA ALA A 306 9.41 -7.73 4.44
C ALA A 306 10.90 -7.56 4.76
N GLY A 307 11.27 -7.93 6.00
CA GLY A 307 12.60 -7.69 6.56
C GLY A 307 12.86 -6.23 6.90
N GLU A 308 13.90 -5.99 7.68
CA GLU A 308 14.26 -4.65 8.19
C GLU A 308 14.50 -3.61 7.08
N ARG A 309 14.99 -4.05 5.91
CA ARG A 309 15.34 -3.21 4.75
C ARG A 309 14.32 -3.26 3.62
N TRP A 310 13.19 -3.94 3.84
CA TRP A 310 12.13 -4.09 2.84
C TRP A 310 12.58 -4.74 1.53
N ASP A 311 13.64 -5.56 1.55
CA ASP A 311 14.23 -6.21 0.37
C ASP A 311 13.89 -7.70 0.24
N GLN A 312 13.17 -8.25 1.23
CA GLN A 312 12.74 -9.66 1.29
C GLN A 312 11.26 -9.85 0.92
N GLY A 313 10.61 -8.80 0.42
CA GLY A 313 9.20 -8.80 0.10
C GLY A 313 8.86 -9.59 -1.16
N ILE A 314 7.55 -9.80 -1.35
CA ILE A 314 6.99 -10.41 -2.56
C ILE A 314 6.35 -9.31 -3.41
N LEU A 315 6.62 -9.33 -4.71
CA LEU A 315 6.03 -8.42 -5.68
C LEU A 315 5.00 -9.16 -6.54
N TYR A 316 3.79 -8.66 -6.60
CA TYR A 316 2.74 -9.16 -7.48
C TYR A 316 2.54 -8.23 -8.68
N ARG A 317 2.42 -8.82 -9.87
CA ARG A 317 2.00 -8.15 -11.10
C ARG A 317 0.62 -8.65 -11.49
N LEU A 318 -0.35 -7.75 -11.50
CA LEU A 318 -1.73 -8.04 -11.86
C LEU A 318 -2.04 -7.38 -13.20
N GLN A 319 -2.10 -8.15 -14.28
CA GLN A 319 -2.57 -7.62 -15.56
C GLN A 319 -4.10 -7.56 -15.53
N GLN A 320 -4.64 -6.41 -15.89
CA GLN A 320 -6.06 -6.13 -15.72
C GLN A 320 -6.66 -5.45 -16.95
N GLN A 321 -7.97 -5.50 -17.04
CA GLN A 321 -8.76 -4.67 -17.93
C GLN A 321 -9.70 -3.78 -17.13
N LYS A 322 -9.94 -2.57 -17.61
CA LYS A 322 -10.85 -1.62 -16.97
C LYS A 322 -12.26 -1.80 -17.50
N ILE A 323 -13.21 -2.00 -16.61
CA ILE A 323 -14.63 -2.10 -16.90
C ILE A 323 -15.33 -0.89 -16.28
N ARG A 324 -16.19 -0.26 -17.05
CA ARG A 324 -17.03 0.84 -16.59
C ARG A 324 -18.47 0.36 -16.40
N ALA A 325 -19.02 0.58 -15.22
CA ALA A 325 -20.41 0.29 -14.91
C ALA A 325 -21.35 1.37 -15.45
N GLN A 326 -22.66 1.11 -15.39
CA GLN A 326 -23.69 2.04 -15.90
C GLN A 326 -23.74 3.36 -15.13
N ASP A 327 -23.44 3.33 -13.82
CA ASP A 327 -23.33 4.51 -12.96
C ASP A 327 -22.04 5.33 -13.21
N GLY A 328 -21.20 4.87 -14.13
CA GLY A 328 -19.95 5.51 -14.50
C GLY A 328 -18.74 5.12 -13.65
N SER A 329 -18.94 4.36 -12.56
CA SER A 329 -17.85 3.82 -11.75
C SER A 329 -16.99 2.82 -12.53
N GLU A 330 -15.73 2.66 -12.12
CA GLU A 330 -14.77 1.83 -12.82
C GLU A 330 -14.21 0.74 -11.90
N THR A 331 -14.01 -0.45 -12.48
CA THR A 331 -13.40 -1.60 -11.80
C THR A 331 -12.29 -2.18 -12.66
N LEU A 332 -11.32 -2.84 -12.03
CA LEU A 332 -10.26 -3.57 -12.71
C LEU A 332 -10.54 -5.07 -12.61
N GLN A 333 -10.80 -5.70 -13.74
CA GLN A 333 -10.94 -7.16 -13.81
C GLN A 333 -9.56 -7.78 -14.06
N LEU A 334 -9.19 -8.74 -13.22
CA LEU A 334 -7.95 -9.51 -13.37
C LEU A 334 -8.00 -10.40 -14.62
N LEU A 335 -6.99 -10.30 -15.46
CA LEU A 335 -6.77 -11.18 -16.61
C LEU A 335 -5.80 -12.31 -16.25
N TYR A 336 -4.66 -11.94 -15.67
CA TYR A 336 -3.67 -12.87 -15.15
C TYR A 336 -2.84 -12.22 -14.05
N ALA A 337 -2.30 -13.04 -13.16
CA ALA A 337 -1.41 -12.62 -12.08
C ALA A 337 -0.09 -13.38 -12.17
N SER A 338 0.98 -12.71 -11.75
CA SER A 338 2.25 -13.36 -11.49
C SER A 338 2.91 -12.82 -10.24
N GLU A 339 3.61 -13.70 -9.54
CA GLU A 339 4.34 -13.41 -8.32
C GLU A 339 5.83 -13.38 -8.61
N PHE A 340 6.56 -12.48 -7.98
CA PHE A 340 8.01 -12.35 -8.08
C PHE A 340 8.62 -12.48 -6.70
N THR A 341 9.50 -13.46 -6.53
CA THR A 341 10.26 -13.68 -5.30
C THR A 341 11.75 -13.55 -5.58
N LYS A 342 12.46 -12.71 -4.82
CA LYS A 342 13.90 -12.55 -4.95
C LYS A 342 14.61 -13.80 -4.44
N GLN A 343 15.46 -14.40 -5.29
CA GLN A 343 16.20 -15.62 -4.97
C GLN A 343 17.65 -15.32 -4.59
N HIS A 344 18.28 -14.34 -5.25
CA HIS A 344 19.67 -13.94 -4.97
C HIS A 344 19.77 -12.41 -4.93
N HIS A 345 20.27 -11.88 -3.82
CA HIS A 345 20.39 -10.45 -3.55
C HIS A 345 21.68 -9.88 -4.15
N GLU A 346 22.76 -10.66 -4.12
CA GLU A 346 24.07 -10.29 -4.65
C GLU A 346 24.38 -11.07 -5.91
N ILE A 347 24.75 -10.32 -6.94
CA ILE A 347 25.15 -10.85 -8.22
C ILE A 347 26.63 -11.26 -8.12
N LYS A 348 26.90 -12.56 -7.94
CA LYS A 348 28.29 -13.06 -7.95
C LYS A 348 28.82 -13.09 -9.37
N THR A 349 29.58 -12.07 -9.77
CA THR A 349 30.46 -12.13 -10.94
C THR A 349 31.64 -13.03 -10.60
N LYS A 350 31.68 -14.25 -11.15
CA LYS A 350 32.90 -15.07 -11.17
C LYS A 350 33.67 -14.80 -12.45
#